data_AF-A0A7H4MJB3-F1
#
_entry.id   AF-A0A7H4MJB3-F1
#
_cell.length_a   1.000
_cell.length_b   1.000
_cell.length_c   1.000
_cell.angle_alpha   90.00
_cell.angle_beta   90.00
_cell.angle_gamma   90.00
#
_symmetry.space_group_name_H-M   'P 1'
#
loop_
_entity.id
_entity.type
_entity.pdbx_description
1 polymer ?
#
loop_
_entity_poly.entity_id
_entity_poly.type
_entity_poly.pdbx_seq_one_letter_code
_entity_poly.pdbx_strand_id
1 'polypeptide(L)'
;MECTGFYTSAEKSQAHLQAGARKVLISAPAGEMKTIVYNVNDDTLTPDDTIISVASCTTNCLAPMAKVLQDAFGITVGTMTTIHAYTGTQSLVDGPRGKDLRASRAAAENVIPHTTGAAKAIGW
;
A
#
# COMPACT_ATOMS: atom_id res chain seq x y z
N MET A 1 -0.76 -14.47 7.24
CA MET A 1 -0.89 -13.37 6.25
C MET A 1 -2.05 -12.51 6.71
N GLU A 2 -1.87 -11.21 6.81
CA GLU A 2 -2.85 -10.24 7.30
C GLU A 2 -3.40 -9.44 6.13
N CYS A 3 -4.66 -9.68 5.76
CA CYS A 3 -5.31 -9.11 4.58
C CYS A 3 -6.66 -8.45 4.89
N THR A 4 -6.97 -8.22 6.16
CA THR A 4 -8.25 -7.61 6.59
C THR A 4 -8.27 -6.10 6.35
N GLY A 5 -7.09 -5.47 6.30
CA GLY A 5 -6.94 -4.02 6.27
C GLY A 5 -7.11 -3.33 7.63
N PHE A 6 -7.36 -4.08 8.71
CA PHE A 6 -7.54 -3.51 10.05
C PHE A 6 -6.26 -3.53 10.90
N TYR A 7 -5.45 -4.59 10.79
CA TYR A 7 -4.23 -4.80 11.58
C TYR A 7 -2.97 -4.23 10.89
N THR A 8 -3.07 -3.04 10.29
CA THR A 8 -2.01 -2.41 9.49
C THR A 8 -1.00 -1.59 10.32
N SER A 9 -0.66 -2.06 11.52
CA SER A 9 0.44 -1.52 12.33
C SER A 9 1.15 -2.65 13.08
N ALA A 10 2.38 -2.42 13.54
CA ALA A 10 3.10 -3.38 14.35
C ALA A 10 2.33 -3.73 15.63
N GLU A 11 1.77 -2.75 16.33
CA GLU A 11 1.05 -3.00 17.60
C GLU A 11 -0.19 -3.85 17.37
N LYS A 12 -0.96 -3.55 16.31
CA LYS A 12 -2.16 -4.31 15.98
C LYS A 12 -1.79 -5.72 15.52
N SER A 13 -0.83 -5.85 14.59
CA SER A 13 -0.41 -7.15 14.06
C SER A 13 0.23 -8.07 15.09
N GLN A 14 0.66 -7.55 16.24
CA GLN A 14 1.14 -8.35 17.37
C GLN A 14 0.13 -9.42 17.83
N ALA A 15 -1.17 -9.18 17.64
CA ALA A 15 -2.21 -10.15 17.95
C ALA A 15 -1.99 -11.51 17.24
N HIS A 16 -1.51 -11.51 16.00
CA HIS A 16 -1.21 -12.74 15.26
C HIS A 16 -0.04 -13.50 15.85
N LEU A 17 1.01 -12.79 16.30
CA LEU A 17 2.17 -13.41 16.94
C LEU A 17 1.79 -14.01 18.30
N GLN A 18 0.98 -13.29 19.08
CA GLN A 18 0.45 -13.77 20.36
C GLN A 18 -0.47 -15.00 20.19
N ALA A 19 -1.18 -15.10 19.06
CA ALA A 19 -1.97 -16.27 18.69
C ALA A 19 -1.14 -17.46 18.20
N GLY A 20 0.19 -17.33 18.13
CA GLY A 20 1.11 -18.42 17.78
C GLY A 20 1.69 -18.37 16.37
N ALA A 21 1.39 -17.33 15.57
CA ALA A 21 2.08 -17.14 14.30
C ALA A 21 3.56 -16.77 14.54
N ARG A 22 4.47 -17.28 13.70
CA ARG A 22 5.90 -16.94 13.79
C ARG A 22 6.25 -15.61 13.15
N LYS A 23 5.55 -15.28 12.07
CA LYS A 23 5.75 -14.06 11.28
C LYS A 23 4.41 -13.58 10.70
N VAL A 24 4.32 -12.29 10.41
CA VAL A 24 3.14 -11.65 9.84
C VAL A 24 3.55 -10.87 8.60
N LEU A 25 2.83 -11.14 7.51
CA LEU A 25 2.94 -10.43 6.24
C LEU A 25 1.66 -9.62 6.04
N ILE A 26 1.74 -8.30 6.08
CA ILE A 26 0.61 -7.38 5.94
C ILE A 26 0.44 -7.03 4.46
N SER A 27 -0.74 -7.30 3.88
CA SER A 27 -1.03 -7.10 2.45
C SER A 27 -1.44 -5.66 2.07
N ALA A 28 -0.97 -4.68 2.83
CA ALA A 28 -1.33 -3.27 2.68
C ALA A 28 -0.19 -2.38 3.20
N PRO A 29 -0.14 -1.09 2.80
CA PRO A 29 0.69 -0.11 3.48
C PRO A 29 0.39 -0.12 4.98
N ALA A 30 1.43 -0.14 5.79
CA ALA A 30 1.33 -0.24 7.23
C ALA A 30 2.18 0.85 7.90
N GLY A 31 2.10 0.93 9.23
CA GLY A 31 2.88 1.89 10.03
C GLY A 31 4.40 1.72 9.92
N GLU A 32 5.15 2.26 10.88
CA GLU A 32 6.62 2.23 10.84
C GLU A 32 7.17 0.81 11.00
N MET A 33 7.42 0.16 9.86
CA MET A 33 7.99 -1.17 9.76
C MET A 33 8.60 -1.38 8.38
N LYS A 34 9.37 -2.46 8.23
CA LYS A 34 9.97 -2.78 6.93
C LYS A 34 8.88 -3.05 5.90
N THR A 35 8.90 -2.25 4.84
CA THR A 35 8.01 -2.39 3.69
C THR A 35 8.82 -2.97 2.53
N ILE A 36 8.38 -4.11 2.01
CA ILE A 36 9.07 -4.86 0.98
C ILE A 36 8.30 -4.78 -0.33
N VAL A 37 9.00 -4.38 -1.38
CA VAL A 37 8.59 -4.54 -2.76
C VAL A 37 9.54 -5.54 -3.41
N TYR A 38 8.97 -6.65 -3.88
CA TYR A 38 9.75 -7.73 -4.46
C TYR A 38 10.47 -7.28 -5.75
N ASN A 39 11.71 -7.74 -5.93
CA ASN A 39 12.66 -7.30 -6.97
C ASN A 39 13.09 -5.83 -6.88
N VAL A 40 12.87 -5.18 -5.73
CA VAL A 40 13.27 -3.78 -5.54
C VAL A 40 14.11 -3.61 -4.28
N ASN A 41 13.65 -4.14 -3.15
CA ASN A 41 14.36 -4.09 -1.87
C ASN A 41 14.16 -5.35 -1.02
N ASP A 42 13.79 -6.47 -1.62
CA ASP A 42 13.58 -7.75 -0.91
C ASP A 42 14.89 -8.36 -0.36
N ASP A 43 16.03 -7.94 -0.89
CA ASP A 43 17.36 -8.21 -0.34
C ASP A 43 17.58 -7.64 1.07
N THR A 44 16.77 -6.66 1.49
CA THR A 44 16.81 -6.10 2.85
C THR A 44 16.15 -6.98 3.89
N LEU A 45 15.46 -8.05 3.50
CA LEU A 45 14.82 -8.98 4.43
C LEU A 45 15.85 -9.77 5.23
N THR A 46 15.63 -9.84 6.54
CA THR A 46 16.44 -10.64 7.45
C THR A 46 15.59 -11.72 8.14
N PRO A 47 16.22 -12.79 8.66
CA PRO A 47 15.52 -13.80 9.46
C PRO A 47 14.81 -13.22 10.68
N ASP A 48 15.26 -12.08 11.21
CA ASP A 48 14.71 -11.42 12.40
C ASP A 48 13.46 -10.59 12.10
N ASP A 49 13.15 -10.31 10.83
CA ASP A 49 11.93 -9.60 10.45
C ASP A 49 10.70 -10.46 10.78
N THR A 50 9.92 -10.03 11.76
CA THR A 50 8.75 -10.76 12.27
C THR A 50 7.43 -10.21 11.72
N ILE A 51 7.33 -8.89 11.50
CA ILE A 51 6.14 -8.25 10.94
C ILE A 51 6.60 -7.30 9.83
N ILE A 52 6.14 -7.53 8.60
CA ILE A 52 6.48 -6.73 7.43
C ILE A 52 5.24 -6.36 6.61
N SER A 53 5.34 -5.29 5.83
CA SER A 53 4.34 -4.87 4.85
C SER A 53 4.80 -5.18 3.44
N VAL A 54 3.88 -5.55 2.54
CA VAL A 54 4.15 -5.66 1.09
C VAL A 54 3.67 -4.44 0.29
N ALA A 55 3.59 -3.28 0.95
CA ALA A 55 3.12 -2.03 0.36
C ALA A 55 1.70 -2.14 -0.24
N SER A 56 1.43 -1.36 -1.30
CA SER A 56 0.18 -1.39 -2.06
C SER A 56 0.39 -1.93 -3.47
N CYS A 57 -0.69 -2.29 -4.16
CA CYS A 57 -0.66 -2.63 -5.60
C CYS A 57 -0.04 -1.51 -6.46
N THR A 58 -0.35 -0.25 -6.15
CA THR A 58 0.17 0.91 -6.91
C THR A 58 1.66 1.10 -6.64
N THR A 59 2.11 0.91 -5.39
CA THR A 59 3.55 0.96 -5.06
C THR A 59 4.32 -0.16 -5.77
N ASN A 60 3.80 -1.38 -5.77
CA ASN A 60 4.42 -2.51 -6.47
C ASN A 60 4.45 -2.31 -7.99
N CYS A 61 3.49 -1.59 -8.58
CA CYS A 61 3.52 -1.22 -10.00
C CYS A 61 4.58 -0.16 -10.28
N LEU A 62 4.64 0.89 -9.47
CA LEU A 62 5.50 2.06 -9.72
C LEU A 62 6.97 1.81 -9.36
N ALA A 63 7.25 1.10 -8.26
CA ALA A 63 8.59 0.98 -7.69
C ALA A 63 9.62 0.27 -8.60
N PRO A 64 9.33 -0.85 -9.28
CA PRO A 64 10.30 -1.47 -10.18
C PRO A 64 10.68 -0.56 -11.35
N MET A 65 9.68 0.10 -11.95
CA MET A 65 9.92 1.08 -13.03
C MET A 65 10.75 2.27 -12.51
N ALA A 66 10.38 2.82 -11.35
CA ALA A 66 11.10 3.93 -10.74
C ALA A 66 12.56 3.56 -10.41
N LYS A 67 12.80 2.34 -9.91
CA LYS A 67 14.15 1.83 -9.64
C LYS A 67 15.00 1.80 -10.91
N VAL A 68 14.50 1.22 -12.00
CA VAL A 68 15.25 1.15 -13.27
C VAL A 68 15.57 2.55 -13.79
N LEU A 69 14.60 3.47 -13.75
CA LEU A 69 14.81 4.85 -14.19
C LEU A 69 15.80 5.61 -13.29
N GLN A 70 15.71 5.42 -11.98
CA GLN A 70 16.63 6.01 -11.01
C GLN A 70 18.06 5.53 -11.24
N ASP A 71 18.25 4.21 -11.36
CA ASP A 71 19.57 3.58 -11.52
C ASP A 71 20.23 3.98 -12.85
N ALA A 72 19.45 4.10 -13.93
CA ALA A 72 19.97 4.40 -15.26
C ALA A 72 20.13 5.90 -15.55
N PHE A 73 19.23 6.75 -15.04
CA PHE A 73 19.13 8.15 -15.47
C PHE A 73 19.10 9.16 -14.33
N GLY A 74 18.76 8.74 -13.11
CA GLY A 74 18.54 9.63 -11.96
C GLY A 74 17.23 10.41 -12.07
N ILE A 75 16.28 10.16 -11.17
CA ILE A 75 15.02 10.90 -11.07
C ILE A 75 15.23 12.09 -10.12
N THR A 76 15.06 13.31 -10.62
CA THR A 76 15.10 14.52 -9.79
C THR A 76 13.74 14.85 -9.16
N VAL A 77 12.67 14.72 -9.95
CA VAL A 77 11.27 14.98 -9.53
C VAL A 77 10.36 14.06 -10.33
N GLY A 78 9.32 13.53 -9.70
CA GLY A 78 8.30 12.72 -10.36
C GLY A 78 6.90 12.99 -9.81
N THR A 79 5.92 13.06 -10.70
CA THR A 79 4.49 13.05 -10.37
C THR A 79 3.86 11.81 -10.99
N MET A 80 2.92 11.18 -10.29
CA MET A 80 2.24 9.98 -10.76
C MET A 80 0.73 10.15 -10.59
N THR A 81 0.01 9.68 -11.59
CA THR A 81 -1.44 9.45 -11.53
C THR A 81 -1.68 7.98 -11.83
N THR A 82 -2.50 7.34 -11.00
CA THR A 82 -2.98 5.97 -11.25
C THR A 82 -4.44 6.03 -11.67
N ILE A 83 -4.77 5.40 -12.80
CA ILE A 83 -6.15 5.14 -13.17
C ILE A 83 -6.50 3.79 -12.57
N HIS A 84 -7.20 3.84 -11.43
CA HIS A 84 -7.42 2.67 -10.60
C HIS A 84 -8.86 2.15 -10.77
N ALA A 85 -9.01 0.83 -10.88
CA ALA A 85 -10.33 0.20 -10.81
C ALA A 85 -10.99 0.51 -9.45
N TYR A 86 -12.32 0.62 -9.39
CA TYR A 86 -12.97 0.80 -8.11
C TYR A 86 -12.76 -0.43 -7.21
N THR A 87 -12.79 -0.22 -5.89
CA THR A 87 -12.48 -1.27 -4.90
C THR A 87 -13.66 -1.52 -3.95
N GLY A 88 -13.55 -2.53 -3.09
CA GLY A 88 -14.55 -2.81 -2.05
C GLY A 88 -14.74 -1.68 -1.03
N THR A 89 -13.81 -0.71 -0.98
CA THR A 89 -13.94 0.49 -0.17
C THR A 89 -14.71 1.61 -0.86
N GLN A 90 -15.40 1.36 -1.98
CA GLN A 90 -16.30 2.32 -2.64
C GLN A 90 -17.75 1.81 -2.71
N SER A 91 -18.71 2.72 -2.94
CA SER A 91 -20.15 2.42 -2.89
C SER A 91 -20.71 2.21 -4.29
N LEU A 92 -21.67 1.30 -4.46
CA LEU A 92 -22.35 1.12 -5.74
C LEU A 92 -23.32 2.26 -6.05
N VAL A 93 -23.92 2.84 -5.02
CA VAL A 93 -24.85 3.98 -5.11
C VAL A 93 -24.37 5.14 -4.26
N ASP A 94 -24.87 6.34 -4.55
CA ASP A 94 -24.58 7.52 -3.74
C ASP A 94 -25.02 7.30 -2.28
N GLY A 95 -24.15 7.61 -1.33
CA GLY A 95 -24.42 7.38 0.09
C GLY A 95 -23.30 7.87 1.01
N PRO A 96 -23.59 8.06 2.29
CA PRO A 96 -22.65 8.66 3.23
C PRO A 96 -21.40 7.79 3.39
N ARG A 97 -20.23 8.34 3.04
CA ARG A 97 -18.96 7.61 3.13
C ARG A 97 -17.83 8.48 3.69
N GLY A 98 -17.77 8.55 5.01
CA GLY A 98 -16.73 9.28 5.73
C GLY A 98 -16.77 10.78 5.44
N LYS A 99 -15.61 11.45 5.61
CA LYS A 99 -15.50 12.90 5.45
C LYS A 99 -15.27 13.33 3.99
N ASP A 100 -14.72 12.45 3.16
CA ASP A 100 -14.50 12.76 1.75
C ASP A 100 -15.81 12.56 0.96
N LEU A 101 -16.45 13.68 0.62
CA LEU A 101 -17.71 13.66 -0.14
C LEU A 101 -17.55 13.08 -1.55
N ARG A 102 -16.33 13.04 -2.11
CA ARG A 102 -16.08 12.40 -3.40
C ARG A 102 -16.29 10.89 -3.31
N ALA A 103 -15.86 10.27 -2.22
CA ALA A 103 -16.04 8.85 -1.95
C ALA A 103 -17.50 8.46 -1.65
N SER A 104 -18.38 9.46 -1.45
CA SER A 104 -19.82 9.25 -1.25
C SER A 104 -20.58 9.03 -2.57
N ARG A 105 -19.91 9.09 -3.73
CA ARG A 105 -20.52 8.93 -5.05
C ARG A 105 -20.45 7.49 -5.57
N ALA A 106 -21.41 7.11 -6.42
CA ALA A 106 -21.52 5.80 -7.07
C ALA A 106 -20.26 5.47 -7.88
N ALA A 107 -19.58 4.39 -7.52
CA ALA A 107 -18.25 4.04 -8.02
C ALA A 107 -18.23 3.65 -9.50
N ALA A 108 -19.30 3.01 -9.99
CA ALA A 108 -19.38 2.51 -11.36
C ALA A 108 -19.79 3.58 -12.38
N GLU A 109 -20.21 4.76 -11.92
CA GLU A 109 -20.77 5.83 -12.76
C GLU A 109 -19.95 7.13 -12.71
N ASN A 110 -18.86 7.16 -11.93
CA ASN A 110 -18.08 8.37 -11.70
C ASN A 110 -16.58 8.14 -11.86
N VAL A 111 -15.87 9.16 -12.35
CA VAL A 111 -14.43 9.32 -12.11
C VAL A 111 -14.29 10.01 -10.74
N ILE A 112 -13.69 9.32 -9.77
CA ILE A 112 -13.57 9.80 -8.39
C ILE A 112 -12.10 10.13 -8.09
N PRO A 113 -11.71 11.41 -8.01
CA PRO A 113 -10.34 11.78 -7.66
C PRO A 113 -10.04 11.47 -6.20
N HIS A 114 -8.96 10.72 -5.96
CA HIS A 114 -8.52 10.34 -4.63
C HIS A 114 -7.02 10.60 -4.44
N THR A 115 -6.60 10.90 -3.21
CA THR A 115 -5.18 11.04 -2.87
C THR A 115 -4.55 9.66 -2.66
N THR A 116 -3.27 9.49 -2.97
CA THR A 116 -2.57 8.22 -2.71
C THR A 116 -1.16 8.47 -2.19
N GLY A 117 -0.75 7.68 -1.21
CA GLY A 117 0.61 7.69 -0.68
C GLY A 117 1.59 6.82 -1.47
N ALA A 118 1.13 6.14 -2.53
CA ALA A 118 1.92 5.10 -3.20
C ALA A 118 3.25 5.60 -3.79
N ALA A 119 3.28 6.82 -4.34
CA ALA A 119 4.52 7.44 -4.82
C ALA A 119 5.45 7.83 -3.67
N LYS A 120 4.90 8.39 -2.58
CA LYS A 120 5.68 8.78 -1.40
C LYS A 120 6.32 7.57 -0.70
N ALA A 121 5.70 6.40 -0.80
CA ALA A 121 6.23 5.15 -0.25
C ALA A 121 7.50 4.64 -0.95
N ILE A 122 7.90 5.23 -2.08
CA ILE A 122 9.07 4.83 -2.90
C ILE A 122 10.31 5.67 -2.51
N GLY A 123 10.28 6.37 -1.38
CA GLY A 123 11.30 7.35 -0.97
C GLY A 123 12.62 6.80 -0.44
N TRP A 124 13.28 5.91 -1.19
CA TRP A 124 14.73 5.68 -1.10
C TRP A 124 15.51 6.80 -1.77
#